data_AF-A0A960THT6-F1
#
_entry.id   AF-A0A960THT6-F1
#
_cell.length_a   1.000
_cell.length_b   1.000
_cell.length_c   1.000
_cell.angle_alpha   90.00
_cell.angle_beta   90.00
_cell.angle_gamma   90.00
#
_symmetry.space_group_name_H-M   'P 1'
#
loop_
_entity.id
_entity.type
_entity.pdbx_description
1 polymer ?
#
loop_
_entity_poly.entity_id
_entity_poly.type
_entity_poly.pdbx_seq_one_letter_code
_entity_poly.pdbx_strand_id
1 'polypeptide(L)'
;PTCRGKANKLSRLRERTRMWKRDRKLKGHEIQALLLECHRAVEESAQAALSMISQPESENSLTYPPGELLNGKEIAALRKLSDDPILQSALRKIMKDVAAYPLFHLFALLDGVGDPQGTTDWSGARLFRSGDEQSPMLHDEFFGSFRAWEENRHLKNPDDTRRIQ
;
A
#
# COMPACT_ATOMS: atom_id res chain seq x y z
N PRO A 1 -40.98 -19.81 23.90
CA PRO A 1 -39.81 -19.56 23.03
C PRO A 1 -39.48 -20.80 22.17
N THR A 2 -40.06 -20.87 20.98
CA THR A 2 -40.08 -22.05 20.10
C THR A 2 -38.69 -22.43 19.59
N CYS A 3 -38.37 -23.72 19.61
CA CYS A 3 -37.11 -24.32 19.12
C CYS A 3 -36.68 -23.87 17.70
N ARG A 4 -37.63 -23.41 16.86
CA ARG A 4 -37.36 -22.85 15.52
C ARG A 4 -36.50 -21.57 15.52
N GLY A 5 -36.59 -20.73 16.56
CA GLY A 5 -35.82 -19.48 16.63
C GLY A 5 -34.33 -19.70 16.89
N LYS A 6 -33.97 -20.74 17.64
CA LYS A 6 -32.57 -21.08 17.95
C LYS A 6 -31.88 -21.77 16.75
N ALA A 7 -32.59 -22.61 16.01
CA ALA A 7 -32.08 -23.27 14.81
C ALA A 7 -31.72 -22.26 13.69
N ASN A 8 -32.54 -21.21 13.52
CA ASN A 8 -32.34 -20.18 12.49
C ASN A 8 -31.22 -19.18 12.84
N LYS A 9 -30.93 -19.00 14.14
CA LYS A 9 -29.78 -18.20 14.61
C LYS A 9 -28.47 -18.98 14.46
N LEU A 10 -28.49 -20.30 14.70
CA LEU A 10 -27.34 -21.19 14.52
C LEU A 10 -27.00 -21.44 13.05
N SER A 11 -27.98 -21.53 12.14
CA SER A 11 -27.73 -21.64 10.70
C SER A 11 -27.08 -20.38 10.13
N ARG A 12 -27.59 -19.18 10.49
CA ARG A 12 -27.00 -17.90 10.10
C ARG A 12 -25.61 -17.68 10.69
N LEU A 13 -25.37 -18.14 11.93
CA LEU A 13 -24.05 -18.10 12.54
C LEU A 13 -23.08 -19.05 11.84
N ARG A 14 -23.53 -20.26 11.45
CA ARG A 14 -22.78 -21.25 10.65
C ARG A 14 -22.49 -20.76 9.23
N GLU A 15 -23.40 -20.02 8.60
CA GLU A 15 -23.16 -19.36 7.30
C GLU A 15 -22.14 -18.23 7.44
N ARG A 16 -22.24 -17.40 8.49
CA ARG A 16 -21.22 -16.38 8.78
C ARG A 16 -19.85 -16.98 9.11
N THR A 17 -19.78 -18.12 9.81
CA THR A 17 -18.49 -18.81 10.06
C THR A 17 -17.95 -19.54 8.83
N ARG A 18 -18.82 -20.04 7.93
CA ARG A 18 -18.38 -20.60 6.63
C ARG A 18 -17.85 -19.53 5.69
N MET A 19 -18.36 -18.30 5.78
CA MET A 19 -17.92 -17.18 4.94
C MET A 19 -16.47 -16.73 5.24
N TRP A 20 -15.98 -16.99 6.46
CA TRP A 20 -14.61 -16.71 6.89
C TRP A 20 -13.63 -17.89 6.70
N LYS A 21 -14.12 -19.07 6.28
CA LYS A 21 -13.29 -20.21 5.83
C LYS A 21 -13.01 -20.17 4.33
N ARG A 22 -12.84 -18.98 3.76
CA ARG A 22 -12.14 -18.89 2.48
C ARG A 22 -10.68 -18.73 2.82
N ASP A 23 -9.98 -19.86 2.87
CA ASP A 23 -8.55 -19.92 2.54
C ASP A 23 -8.43 -19.40 1.10
N ARG A 24 -8.55 -18.08 0.90
CA ARG A 24 -8.54 -17.46 -0.42
C ARG A 24 -7.09 -17.45 -0.86
N LYS A 25 -6.70 -18.51 -1.54
CA LYS A 25 -5.45 -18.56 -2.28
C LYS A 25 -5.58 -17.60 -3.47
N LEU A 26 -4.69 -16.64 -3.58
CA LEU A 26 -4.58 -15.76 -4.74
C LEU A 26 -3.94 -16.54 -5.89
N LYS A 27 -4.27 -16.25 -7.14
CA LYS A 27 -3.54 -16.77 -8.31
C LYS A 27 -2.30 -15.91 -8.55
N GLY A 28 -1.33 -16.42 -9.31
CA GLY A 28 -0.09 -15.68 -9.61
C GLY A 28 -0.33 -14.29 -10.21
N HIS A 29 -1.27 -14.18 -11.14
CA HIS A 29 -1.66 -12.89 -11.73
C HIS A 29 -2.37 -11.95 -10.74
N GLU A 30 -3.08 -12.47 -9.73
CA GLU A 30 -3.72 -11.65 -8.70
C GLU A 30 -2.66 -11.04 -7.76
N ILE A 31 -1.60 -11.80 -7.45
CA ILE A 31 -0.44 -11.28 -6.70
C ILE A 31 0.27 -10.21 -7.52
N GLN A 32 0.50 -10.46 -8.81
CA GLN A 32 1.10 -9.46 -9.69
C GLN A 32 0.24 -8.18 -9.74
N ALA A 33 -1.08 -8.30 -9.90
CA ALA A 33 -1.98 -7.15 -9.88
C ALA A 33 -1.89 -6.36 -8.56
N LEU A 34 -1.81 -7.05 -7.42
CA LEU A 34 -1.62 -6.43 -6.11
C LEU A 34 -0.29 -5.64 -6.04
N LEU A 35 0.82 -6.23 -6.46
CA LEU A 35 2.13 -5.56 -6.41
C LEU A 35 2.19 -4.35 -7.34
N LEU A 36 1.62 -4.45 -8.54
CA LEU A 36 1.50 -3.32 -9.47
C LEU A 36 0.65 -2.19 -8.88
N GLU A 37 -0.42 -2.53 -8.18
CA GLU A 37 -1.27 -1.57 -7.48
C GLU A 37 -0.52 -0.87 -6.33
N CYS A 38 0.31 -1.60 -5.58
CA CYS A 38 1.17 -1.02 -4.55
C CYS A 38 2.15 0.02 -5.13
N HIS A 39 2.80 -0.26 -6.27
CA HIS A 39 3.67 0.72 -6.93
C HIS A 39 2.92 1.96 -7.40
N ARG A 40 1.70 1.78 -7.94
CA ARG A 40 0.81 2.90 -8.30
C ARG A 40 0.48 3.75 -7.07
N ALA A 41 0.14 3.12 -5.95
CA ALA A 41 -0.20 3.80 -4.70
C ALA A 41 0.99 4.58 -4.12
N VAL A 42 2.20 4.02 -4.16
CA VAL A 42 3.44 4.72 -3.75
C VAL A 42 3.66 5.97 -4.60
N GLU A 43 3.49 5.85 -5.92
CA GLU A 43 3.65 6.97 -6.85
C GLU A 43 2.61 8.08 -6.60
N GLU A 44 1.34 7.70 -6.46
CA GLU A 44 0.27 8.65 -6.21
C GLU A 44 0.41 9.34 -4.86
N SER A 45 0.87 8.62 -3.83
CA SER A 45 1.14 9.19 -2.52
C SER A 45 2.25 10.25 -2.59
N ALA A 46 3.35 9.95 -3.29
CA ALA A 46 4.43 10.92 -3.49
C ALA A 46 3.98 12.15 -4.30
N GLN A 47 3.16 11.95 -5.33
CA GLN A 47 2.62 13.05 -6.14
C GLN A 47 1.62 13.92 -5.34
N ALA A 48 0.78 13.30 -4.52
CA ALA A 48 -0.13 14.00 -3.63
C ALA A 48 0.66 14.85 -2.61
N ALA A 49 1.68 14.27 -1.98
CA ALA A 49 2.53 14.97 -1.02
C ALA A 49 3.26 16.17 -1.66
N LEU A 50 3.76 16.04 -2.89
CA LEU A 50 4.32 17.20 -3.62
C LEU A 50 3.27 18.28 -3.88
N SER A 51 2.06 17.90 -4.26
CA SER A 51 0.97 18.85 -4.51
C SER A 51 0.60 19.61 -3.23
N MET A 52 0.64 18.94 -2.07
CA MET A 52 0.48 19.58 -0.76
C MET A 52 1.61 20.56 -0.43
N ILE A 53 2.86 20.28 -0.84
CA ILE A 53 3.97 21.23 -0.67
C ILE A 53 3.78 22.47 -1.57
N SER A 54 3.31 22.27 -2.80
CA SER A 54 3.07 23.38 -3.75
C SER A 54 1.84 24.21 -3.37
N GLN A 55 0.84 23.62 -2.70
CA GLN A 55 -0.41 24.27 -2.32
C GLN A 55 -0.80 23.93 -0.87
N PRO A 56 -0.02 24.36 0.13
CA PRO A 56 -0.18 23.94 1.53
C PRO A 56 -1.45 24.47 2.20
N GLU A 57 -2.16 25.43 1.59
CA GLU A 57 -3.43 25.97 2.07
C GLU A 57 -4.66 25.17 1.59
N SER A 58 -4.50 24.35 0.54
CA SER A 58 -5.61 23.56 0.00
C SER A 58 -6.00 22.51 1.04
N GLU A 59 -7.21 22.64 1.60
CA GLU A 59 -7.80 21.86 2.69
C GLU A 59 -6.83 20.85 3.33
N ASN A 60 -6.08 21.29 4.33
CA ASN A 60 -5.38 20.53 5.38
C ASN A 60 -5.66 19.00 5.41
N SER A 61 -5.20 18.27 4.39
CA SER A 61 -5.57 16.89 4.08
C SER A 61 -4.51 15.91 4.59
N LEU A 62 -3.91 16.20 5.74
CA LEU A 62 -3.13 15.18 6.42
C LEU A 62 -4.10 14.15 6.97
N THR A 63 -4.12 12.97 6.36
CA THR A 63 -4.90 11.83 6.85
C THR A 63 -4.20 11.12 8.01
N TYR A 64 -2.90 11.34 8.17
CA TYR A 64 -2.09 10.74 9.22
C TYR A 64 -1.00 11.71 9.71
N PRO A 65 -0.77 11.81 11.03
CA PRO A 65 -1.63 11.23 12.08
C PRO A 65 -3.01 11.92 12.09
N PRO A 66 -4.09 11.19 12.45
CA PRO A 66 -5.43 11.76 12.43
C PRO A 66 -5.54 12.98 13.36
N GLY A 67 -6.06 14.08 12.82
CA GLY A 67 -6.33 15.30 13.58
C GLY A 67 -5.15 16.28 13.71
N GLU A 68 -3.98 15.96 13.15
CA GLU A 68 -2.89 16.93 13.05
C GLU A 68 -3.02 17.77 11.77
N LEU A 69 -2.77 19.07 11.93
CA LEU A 69 -2.83 20.06 10.85
C LEU A 69 -1.53 20.84 10.81
N LEU A 70 -1.18 21.31 9.61
CA LEU A 70 -0.05 22.22 9.46
C LEU A 70 -0.37 23.57 10.12
N ASN A 71 0.58 24.09 10.89
CA ASN A 71 0.49 25.44 11.43
C ASN A 71 1.06 26.48 10.45
N GLY A 72 0.78 27.76 10.70
CA GLY A 72 1.18 28.84 9.80
C GLY A 72 2.69 28.98 9.57
N LYS A 73 3.53 28.57 10.54
CA LYS A 73 5.00 28.60 10.37
C LYS A 73 5.48 27.49 9.45
N GLU A 74 4.89 26.30 9.56
CA GLU A 74 5.17 25.16 8.68
C GLU A 74 4.74 25.45 7.26
N ILE A 75 3.53 25.98 7.07
CA ILE A 75 3.02 26.40 5.76
C ILE A 75 3.97 27.42 5.11
N ALA A 76 4.41 28.44 5.86
CA ALA A 76 5.34 29.44 5.36
C ALA A 76 6.72 28.85 5.01
N ALA A 77 7.17 27.79 5.68
CA ALA A 77 8.40 27.09 5.35
C ALA A 77 8.25 26.24 4.08
N LEU A 78 7.13 25.51 3.92
CA LEU A 78 6.86 24.67 2.76
C LEU A 78 6.81 25.46 1.46
N ARG A 79 6.23 26.67 1.47
CA ARG A 79 6.22 27.59 0.32
C ARG A 79 7.62 27.95 -0.20
N LYS A 80 8.67 27.83 0.62
CA LYS A 80 10.05 28.08 0.17
C LYS A 80 10.60 26.92 -0.67
N LEU A 81 10.00 25.74 -0.54
CA LEU A 81 10.41 24.51 -1.23
C LEU A 81 9.70 24.36 -2.58
N SER A 82 8.58 25.07 -2.81
CA SER A 82 7.69 24.84 -3.95
C SER A 82 8.28 25.25 -5.30
N ASP A 83 9.29 26.11 -5.35
CA ASP A 83 9.73 26.75 -6.59
C ASP A 83 11.00 26.13 -7.20
N ASP A 84 11.60 25.13 -6.56
CA ASP A 84 12.82 24.46 -7.03
C ASP A 84 12.52 23.07 -7.64
N PRO A 85 12.65 22.89 -8.97
CA PRO A 85 12.36 21.62 -9.63
C PRO A 85 13.35 20.49 -9.27
N ILE A 86 14.60 20.82 -8.92
CA ILE A 86 15.59 19.84 -8.47
C ILE A 86 15.18 19.33 -7.09
N LEU A 87 14.80 20.24 -6.21
CA LEU A 87 14.33 19.91 -4.88
C LEU A 87 13.03 19.09 -4.91
N GLN A 88 12.07 19.46 -5.75
CA GLN A 88 10.85 18.67 -5.94
C GLN A 88 11.15 17.24 -6.43
N SER A 89 12.11 17.10 -7.36
CA SER A 89 12.55 15.78 -7.83
C SER A 89 13.18 14.94 -6.71
N ALA A 90 14.03 15.55 -5.88
CA ALA A 90 14.63 14.89 -4.72
C ALA A 90 13.58 14.49 -3.69
N LEU A 91 12.68 15.40 -3.32
CA LEU A 91 11.60 15.15 -2.36
C LEU A 91 10.67 14.03 -2.86
N ARG A 92 10.32 14.00 -4.15
CA ARG A 92 9.51 12.93 -4.72
C ARG A 92 10.15 11.56 -4.53
N LYS A 93 11.46 11.43 -4.77
CA LYS A 93 12.19 10.17 -4.59
C LYS A 93 12.19 9.72 -3.14
N ILE A 94 12.46 10.64 -2.21
CA ILE A 94 12.42 10.38 -0.77
C ILE A 94 11.02 9.96 -0.32
N MET A 95 9.97 10.65 -0.78
CA MET A 95 8.59 10.33 -0.44
C MET A 95 8.17 8.95 -0.94
N LYS A 96 8.60 8.56 -2.14
CA LYS A 96 8.36 7.19 -2.65
C LYS A 96 9.05 6.15 -1.78
N ASP A 97 10.30 6.39 -1.40
CA ASP A 97 11.06 5.48 -0.54
C ASP A 97 10.38 5.30 0.82
N VAL A 98 9.99 6.40 1.45
CA VAL A 98 9.26 6.40 2.73
C VAL A 98 7.89 5.73 2.60
N ALA A 99 7.18 5.88 1.48
CA ALA A 99 5.89 5.22 1.25
C ALA A 99 6.04 3.72 0.92
N ALA A 100 7.13 3.31 0.28
CA ALA A 100 7.40 1.91 -0.05
C ALA A 100 7.79 1.08 1.17
N TYR A 101 8.52 1.67 2.12
CA TYR A 101 9.02 0.94 3.29
C TYR A 101 7.92 0.28 4.14
N PRO A 102 6.80 0.94 4.50
CA PRO A 102 5.70 0.30 5.23
C PRO A 102 5.07 -0.88 4.46
N LEU A 103 5.01 -0.81 3.13
CA LEU A 103 4.50 -1.91 2.30
C LEU A 103 5.46 -3.09 2.31
N PHE A 104 6.76 -2.84 2.16
CA PHE A 104 7.78 -3.87 2.31
C PHE A 104 7.72 -4.54 3.68
N HIS A 105 7.63 -3.74 4.76
CA HIS A 105 7.51 -4.28 6.11
C HIS A 105 6.23 -5.10 6.29
N LEU A 106 5.09 -4.63 5.77
CA LEU A 106 3.84 -5.40 5.75
C LEU A 106 4.03 -6.75 5.04
N PHE A 107 4.69 -6.77 3.88
CA PHE A 107 4.97 -8.02 3.16
C PHE A 107 5.89 -8.95 3.94
N ALA A 108 6.93 -8.42 4.59
CA ALA A 108 7.81 -9.21 5.45
C ALA A 108 7.04 -9.85 6.63
N LEU A 109 6.09 -9.12 7.23
CA LEU A 109 5.20 -9.66 8.27
C LEU A 109 4.31 -10.78 7.72
N LEU A 110 3.73 -10.61 6.53
CA LEU A 110 2.90 -11.63 5.88
C LEU A 110 3.72 -12.88 5.54
N ASP A 111 4.93 -12.71 5.01
CA ASP A 111 5.85 -13.79 4.67
C ASP A 111 6.41 -14.51 5.91
N GLY A 112 6.27 -13.92 7.10
CA GLY A 112 6.76 -14.46 8.36
C GLY A 112 8.28 -14.33 8.54
N VAL A 113 8.90 -13.39 7.84
CA VAL A 113 10.34 -13.07 7.95
C VAL A 113 10.59 -11.76 8.69
N GLY A 114 9.52 -11.04 9.05
CA GLY A 114 9.56 -9.86 9.90
C GLY A 114 8.75 -10.07 11.18
N ASP A 115 9.16 -9.36 12.23
CA ASP A 115 8.48 -9.36 13.52
C ASP A 115 7.76 -8.02 13.77
N PRO A 116 6.51 -8.04 14.24
CA PRO A 116 5.84 -6.82 14.66
C PRO A 116 6.46 -6.30 15.95
N GLN A 117 6.50 -4.97 16.08
CA GLN A 117 6.95 -4.33 17.31
C GLN A 117 5.83 -4.39 18.37
N GLY A 118 6.17 -4.73 19.61
CA GLY A 118 5.24 -4.69 20.74
C GLY A 118 4.38 -5.93 20.95
N THR A 119 4.59 -7.01 20.19
CA THR A 119 4.03 -8.34 20.47
C THR A 119 4.99 -9.44 20.04
N THR A 120 5.05 -10.53 20.79
CA THR A 120 5.90 -11.70 20.49
C THR A 120 5.13 -12.85 19.84
N ASP A 121 3.80 -12.76 19.80
CA ASP A 121 2.93 -13.87 19.39
C ASP A 121 2.50 -13.71 17.92
N TRP A 122 3.49 -13.51 17.04
CA TRP A 122 3.26 -13.38 15.60
C TRP A 122 3.85 -14.55 14.85
N SER A 123 2.99 -15.27 14.12
CA SER A 123 3.38 -16.44 13.32
C SER A 123 3.48 -16.15 11.82
N GLY A 124 3.26 -14.90 11.41
CA GLY A 124 3.05 -14.52 10.01
C GLY A 124 1.62 -14.75 9.52
N ALA A 125 1.35 -14.33 8.28
CA ALA A 125 0.10 -14.59 7.57
C ALA A 125 0.35 -14.72 6.06
N ARG A 126 0.39 -15.95 5.53
CA ARG A 126 0.71 -16.15 4.12
C ARG A 126 -0.47 -15.94 3.19
N LEU A 127 -0.25 -15.17 2.13
CA LEU A 127 -1.10 -15.17 0.94
C LEU A 127 -0.63 -16.31 0.02
N PHE A 128 -1.33 -17.44 0.03
CA PHE A 128 -0.95 -18.58 -0.82
C PHE A 128 -1.27 -18.33 -2.28
N ARG A 129 -0.34 -18.71 -3.17
CA ARG A 129 -0.71 -18.98 -4.56
C ARG A 129 -1.58 -20.24 -4.63
N SER A 130 -2.67 -20.20 -5.39
CA SER A 130 -3.52 -21.38 -5.56
C SER A 130 -2.73 -22.50 -6.26
N GLY A 131 -2.50 -23.62 -5.57
CA GLY A 131 -1.84 -24.80 -6.13
C GLY A 131 -0.31 -24.80 -6.02
N ASP A 132 0.28 -23.88 -5.27
CA ASP A 132 1.73 -23.79 -5.10
C ASP A 132 2.09 -23.69 -3.61
N GLU A 133 2.81 -24.68 -3.09
CA GLU A 133 3.32 -24.69 -1.71
C GLU A 133 4.62 -23.88 -1.58
N GLN A 134 5.24 -23.48 -2.70
CA GLN A 134 6.50 -22.75 -2.78
C GLN A 134 6.33 -21.42 -3.54
N SER A 135 5.26 -20.67 -3.21
CA SER A 135 5.11 -19.32 -3.74
C SER A 135 6.31 -18.44 -3.33
N PRO A 136 6.85 -17.61 -4.23
CA PRO A 136 7.87 -16.63 -3.87
C PRO A 136 7.35 -15.66 -2.80
N MET A 137 8.26 -15.16 -1.98
CA MET A 137 7.95 -14.26 -0.87
C MET A 137 7.59 -12.87 -1.40
N LEU A 138 6.54 -12.27 -0.85
CA LEU A 138 6.00 -10.98 -1.33
C LEU A 138 7.01 -9.84 -1.16
N HIS A 139 7.80 -9.84 -0.10
CA HIS A 139 8.78 -8.77 0.16
C HIS A 139 9.91 -8.75 -0.88
N ASP A 140 10.35 -9.92 -1.36
CA ASP A 140 11.32 -10.04 -2.46
C ASP A 140 10.70 -9.60 -3.80
N GLU A 141 9.48 -10.05 -4.08
CA GLU A 141 8.76 -9.74 -5.32
C GLU A 141 8.33 -8.27 -5.41
N PHE A 142 8.16 -7.58 -4.28
CA PHE A 142 7.69 -6.20 -4.28
C PHE A 142 8.63 -5.28 -5.06
N PHE A 143 9.92 -5.25 -4.73
CA PHE A 143 10.87 -4.45 -5.51
C PHE A 143 11.11 -5.03 -6.90
N GLY A 144 11.14 -6.37 -7.04
CA GLY A 144 11.31 -7.04 -8.33
C GLY A 144 10.21 -6.69 -9.36
N SER A 145 8.99 -6.43 -8.90
CA SER A 145 7.85 -6.09 -9.75
C SER A 145 7.82 -4.62 -10.22
N PHE A 146 8.73 -3.77 -9.74
CA PHE A 146 8.75 -2.34 -10.07
C PHE A 146 8.89 -2.09 -11.58
N ARG A 147 9.80 -2.83 -12.26
CA ARG A 147 10.04 -2.68 -13.70
C ARG A 147 8.80 -2.99 -14.53
N ALA A 148 8.08 -4.05 -14.16
CA ALA A 148 6.83 -4.42 -14.81
C ALA A 148 5.74 -3.34 -14.61
N TRP A 149 5.72 -2.66 -13.46
CA TRP A 149 4.83 -1.51 -13.25
C TRP A 149 5.22 -0.31 -14.12
N GLU A 150 6.51 0.01 -14.18
CA GLU A 150 7.04 1.12 -14.97
C GLU A 150 6.67 0.95 -16.46
N GLU A 151 6.92 -0.23 -17.02
CA GLU A 151 6.55 -0.58 -18.39
C GLU A 151 5.04 -0.46 -18.66
N ASN A 152 4.20 -1.00 -17.75
CA ASN A 152 2.74 -0.94 -17.88
C ASN A 152 2.18 0.49 -17.80
N ARG A 153 2.82 1.36 -17.01
CA ARG A 153 2.45 2.78 -16.92
C ARG A 153 2.77 3.50 -18.23
N HIS A 154 3.95 3.28 -18.80
CA HIS A 154 4.35 3.94 -20.05
C HIS A 154 3.50 3.50 -21.25
N LEU A 155 3.03 2.24 -21.27
CA LEU A 155 2.07 1.77 -22.28
C LEU A 155 0.71 2.49 -22.20
N LYS A 156 0.31 2.96 -21.01
CA LYS A 156 -0.96 3.68 -20.80
C LYS A 156 -0.83 5.19 -20.96
N ASN A 157 0.38 5.75 -20.85
CA ASN A 157 0.68 7.18 -21.02
C ASN A 157 1.98 7.37 -21.83
N PRO A 158 1.89 7.37 -23.18
CA PRO A 158 3.08 7.39 -24.06
C PRO A 158 3.92 8.67 -23.95
N ASP A 159 3.37 9.78 -23.45
CA ASP A 159 4.08 11.07 -23.31
C ASP A 159 5.13 11.12 -22.17
N ASP A 160 5.17 10.11 -21.27
CA ASP A 160 6.09 10.05 -20.12
C ASP A 160 7.46 9.44 -20.48
N THR A 161 7.70 9.11 -21.75
CA THR A 161 8.89 8.38 -22.25
C THR A 161 10.17 9.22 -22.38
N ARG A 162 10.14 10.52 -22.10
CA ARG A 162 11.30 11.43 -22.32
C ARG A 162 12.24 11.64 -21.12
N ARG A 163 12.16 10.82 -20.06
CA ARG A 163 12.96 11.01 -18.83
C ARG A 163 14.03 9.95 -18.55
N ILE A 164 14.30 9.05 -19.51
CA ILE A 164 15.40 8.10 -19.42
C ILE A 164 16.48 8.51 -20.44
N GLN A 165 17.24 9.55 -20.09
CA GLN A 165 18.58 9.83 -20.64
C GLN A 165 19.46 10.34 -19.51
#